data_AF-A0A6I7QJJ1-F1
#
_entry.id   AF-A0A6I7QJJ1-F1
#
_cell.length_a   1.000
_cell.length_b   1.000
_cell.length_c   1.000
_cell.angle_alpha   90.00
_cell.angle_beta   90.00
_cell.angle_gamma   90.00
#
_symmetry.space_group_name_H-M   'P 1'
#
loop_
_entity.id
_entity.type
_entity.pdbx_description
1 polymer ?
#
loop_
_entity_poly.entity_id
_entity_poly.type
_entity_poly.pdbx_seq_one_letter_code
_entity_poly.pdbx_strand_id
1 'polypeptide(L)'
;MKKLVILLLSVSMLMVACKSQRMAPAEPTPPVVVEETLPAAEPEDIRIVEERFQFDRSEDKALQESNTFFVILGSFIQRSNAERFMDTLRAQGFTPTILISETGFHRVSVHSYNEETIARARVRYIRDNFPEYHDVWLLIRKQ
;
A
#
# COMPACT_ATOMS: atom_id res chain seq x y z
N MET A 1 -39.17 -32.54 -13.31
CA MET A 1 -40.29 -32.53 -14.28
C MET A 1 -39.74 -31.94 -15.58
N LYS A 2 -39.08 -32.73 -16.44
CA LYS A 2 -39.62 -33.34 -17.67
C LYS A 2 -40.43 -32.38 -18.57
N LYS A 3 -39.71 -31.87 -19.58
CA LYS A 3 -40.06 -31.64 -20.99
C LYS A 3 -41.35 -30.88 -21.32
N LEU A 4 -41.24 -29.81 -22.13
CA LEU A 4 -41.96 -29.77 -23.41
C LEU A 4 -41.40 -28.69 -24.36
N VAL A 5 -41.04 -29.16 -25.56
CA VAL A 5 -40.78 -28.37 -26.77
C VAL A 5 -42.13 -28.19 -27.47
N ILE A 6 -42.51 -26.97 -27.87
CA ILE A 6 -43.50 -26.73 -28.92
C ILE A 6 -43.05 -25.56 -29.81
N LEU A 7 -42.75 -25.94 -31.05
CA LEU A 7 -42.57 -25.16 -32.26
C LEU A 7 -43.95 -24.71 -32.77
N LEU A 8 -44.15 -23.44 -33.14
CA LEU A 8 -45.21 -23.04 -34.09
C LEU A 8 -44.86 -21.72 -34.80
N LEU A 9 -44.80 -21.83 -36.14
CA LEU A 9 -44.56 -20.78 -37.11
C LEU A 9 -45.72 -19.76 -37.16
N SER A 10 -45.39 -18.49 -37.40
CA SER A 10 -46.25 -17.60 -38.19
C SER A 10 -45.43 -16.62 -39.01
N VAL A 11 -45.52 -16.82 -40.33
CA VAL A 11 -44.95 -16.06 -41.44
C VAL A 11 -45.58 -14.68 -41.52
N SER A 12 -44.78 -13.62 -41.72
CA SER A 12 -45.21 -12.41 -42.41
C SER A 12 -44.05 -11.76 -43.14
N MET A 13 -44.13 -11.86 -44.47
CA MET A 13 -43.25 -11.30 -45.49
C MET A 13 -43.60 -9.84 -45.73
N LEU A 14 -42.63 -8.93 -45.69
CA LEU A 14 -42.69 -7.63 -46.38
C LEU A 14 -41.26 -7.23 -46.77
N MET A 15 -41.00 -7.31 -48.08
CA MET A 15 -39.78 -6.87 -48.75
C MET A 15 -39.75 -5.35 -48.80
N VAL A 16 -38.70 -4.72 -48.28
CA VAL A 16 -38.31 -3.36 -48.69
C VAL A 16 -36.82 -3.37 -48.99
N ALA A 17 -36.50 -3.31 -50.28
CA ALA A 17 -35.16 -3.12 -50.78
C ALA A 17 -34.72 -1.68 -50.52
N CYS A 18 -33.73 -1.49 -49.64
CA CYS A 18 -32.92 -0.28 -49.63
C CYS A 18 -31.52 -0.59 -50.17
N LYS A 19 -31.25 0.09 -51.27
CA LYS A 19 -30.05 0.12 -52.09
C LYS A 19 -28.86 0.70 -51.31
N SER A 20 -27.71 0.06 -51.49
CA SER A 20 -26.38 0.67 -51.52
C SER A 20 -25.79 1.24 -50.21
N GLN A 21 -24.88 0.48 -49.61
CA GLN A 21 -23.49 0.93 -49.48
C GLN A 21 -22.59 -0.29 -49.25
N ARG A 22 -21.60 -0.48 -50.14
CA ARG A 22 -20.47 -1.39 -49.89
C ARG A 22 -19.56 -0.70 -48.88
N MET A 23 -19.52 -1.20 -47.65
CA MET A 23 -18.44 -0.90 -46.72
C MET A 23 -17.32 -1.91 -46.98
N ALA A 24 -16.12 -1.38 -47.25
CA ALA A 24 -14.90 -2.16 -47.28
C ALA A 24 -14.55 -2.69 -45.86
N PRO A 25 -13.78 -3.77 -45.73
CA PRO A 25 -13.54 -4.45 -44.46
C PRO A 25 -12.81 -3.56 -43.45
N ALA A 26 -13.31 -3.51 -42.22
CA ALA A 26 -12.58 -2.98 -41.09
C ALA A 26 -11.47 -3.98 -40.71
N GLU A 27 -10.23 -3.51 -40.66
CA GLU A 27 -9.14 -4.25 -40.03
C GLU A 27 -9.43 -4.41 -38.52
N PRO A 28 -9.23 -5.61 -37.94
CA PRO A 28 -9.44 -5.81 -36.52
C PRO A 28 -8.31 -5.12 -35.74
N THR A 29 -8.63 -4.00 -35.10
CA THR A 29 -7.74 -3.41 -34.10
C THR A 29 -7.79 -4.28 -32.83
N PRO A 30 -6.65 -4.69 -32.26
CA PRO A 30 -6.63 -5.45 -31.03
C PRO A 30 -7.18 -4.60 -29.86
N PRO A 31 -7.80 -5.22 -28.84
CA PRO A 31 -8.31 -4.49 -27.70
C PRO A 31 -7.11 -3.97 -26.88
N VAL A 32 -6.91 -2.65 -26.87
CA VAL A 32 -6.02 -2.02 -25.90
C VAL A 32 -6.73 -2.09 -24.55
N VAL A 33 -6.13 -2.88 -23.66
CA VAL A 33 -6.47 -2.98 -22.25
C VAL A 33 -6.50 -1.57 -21.68
N VAL A 34 -7.67 -1.13 -21.23
CA VAL A 34 -7.81 0.06 -20.39
C VAL A 34 -7.19 -0.33 -19.05
N GLU A 35 -5.92 0.03 -18.87
CA GLU A 35 -5.31 0.07 -17.55
C GLU A 35 -6.07 1.14 -16.76
N GLU A 36 -6.94 0.68 -15.87
CA GLU A 36 -7.63 1.52 -14.90
C GLU A 36 -6.56 2.14 -14.00
N THR A 37 -6.11 3.33 -14.40
CA THR A 37 -5.22 4.16 -13.59
C THR A 37 -6.04 4.57 -12.37
N LEU A 38 -5.87 3.83 -11.28
CA LEU A 38 -6.43 4.19 -9.98
C LEU A 38 -6.10 5.66 -9.70
N PRO A 39 -7.08 6.47 -9.27
CA PRO A 39 -6.85 7.87 -8.99
C PRO A 39 -5.74 7.95 -7.94
N ALA A 40 -4.69 8.71 -8.25
CA ALA A 40 -3.65 9.05 -7.28
C ALA A 40 -4.36 9.68 -6.08
N ALA A 41 -4.43 8.94 -4.97
CA ALA A 41 -4.94 9.45 -3.72
C ALA A 41 -4.23 10.77 -3.40
N GLU A 42 -4.98 11.81 -3.06
CA GLU A 42 -4.39 13.03 -2.52
C GLU A 42 -3.44 12.65 -1.38
N PRO A 43 -2.28 13.33 -1.24
CA PRO A 43 -1.30 12.94 -0.24
C PRO A 43 -1.92 13.06 1.14
N GLU A 44 -2.29 11.93 1.76
CA GLU A 44 -2.55 11.90 3.19
C GLU A 44 -1.34 12.53 3.89
N ASP A 45 -1.63 13.46 4.79
CA ASP A 45 -0.58 14.10 5.57
C ASP A 45 0.11 13.04 6.44
N ILE A 46 1.40 12.85 6.21
CA ILE A 46 2.23 11.96 7.02
C ILE A 46 2.76 12.80 8.15
N ARG A 47 2.40 12.45 9.39
CA ARG A 47 3.04 13.04 10.57
C ARG A 47 4.55 12.79 10.51
N ILE A 48 5.32 13.87 10.61
CA ILE A 48 6.79 13.85 10.63
C ILE A 48 7.26 14.42 11.95
N VAL A 49 8.25 13.79 12.57
CA VAL A 49 8.92 14.31 13.75
C VAL A 49 10.42 14.22 13.54
N GLU A 50 11.15 15.26 13.94
CA GLU A 50 12.62 15.25 13.98
C GLU A 50 13.10 15.10 15.42
N GLU A 51 13.86 14.07 15.73
CA GLU A 51 14.38 13.82 17.09
C GLU A 51 15.79 13.25 17.03
N ARG A 52 16.57 13.45 18.10
CA ARG A 52 17.72 12.59 18.37
C ARG A 52 17.24 11.31 19.06
N PHE A 53 17.93 10.21 18.79
CA PHE A 53 17.68 8.94 19.44
C PHE A 53 18.96 8.12 19.53
N GLN A 54 18.90 7.05 20.32
CA GLN A 54 19.92 6.01 20.38
C GLN A 54 19.28 4.68 20.00
N PHE A 55 20.04 3.80 19.35
CA PHE A 55 19.60 2.43 19.16
C PHE A 55 19.64 1.69 20.50
N ASP A 56 18.59 0.92 20.78
CA ASP A 56 18.55 0.10 21.99
C ASP A 56 19.58 -1.05 21.96
N ARG A 57 19.90 -1.54 20.75
CA ARG A 57 20.83 -2.65 20.52
C ARG A 57 21.99 -2.23 19.62
N SER A 58 23.18 -2.71 19.94
CA SER A 58 24.39 -2.48 19.15
C SER A 58 24.33 -3.06 17.74
N GLU A 59 23.65 -4.20 17.57
CA GLU A 59 23.52 -4.85 16.26
C GLU A 59 22.67 -4.00 15.31
N ASP A 60 21.56 -3.46 15.82
CA ASP A 60 20.68 -2.57 15.05
C ASP A 60 21.41 -1.29 14.67
N LYS A 61 22.19 -0.74 15.60
CA LYS A 61 23.08 0.40 15.34
C LYS A 61 24.01 0.11 14.17
N ALA A 62 24.76 -0.99 14.22
CA ALA A 62 25.72 -1.33 13.18
C ALA A 62 25.08 -1.44 11.78
N LEU A 63 23.81 -1.82 11.69
CA LEU A 63 23.08 -1.98 10.43
C LEU A 63 22.40 -0.69 9.93
N GLN A 64 21.96 0.18 10.84
CA GLN A 64 21.05 1.28 10.53
C GLN A 64 21.61 2.66 10.87
N GLU A 65 22.81 2.77 11.44
CA GLU A 65 23.44 4.05 11.82
C GLU A 65 23.68 4.99 10.62
N SER A 66 23.70 4.52 9.38
CA SER A 66 23.77 5.44 8.23
C SER A 66 22.42 6.07 7.89
N ASN A 67 21.31 5.43 8.27
CA ASN A 67 19.96 5.82 7.86
C ASN A 67 19.43 7.05 8.59
N THR A 68 18.61 7.84 7.90
CA THR A 68 18.10 9.13 8.40
C THR A 68 16.59 9.10 8.64
N PHE A 69 15.84 8.27 7.92
CA PHE A 69 14.38 8.21 7.97
C PHE A 69 13.92 6.88 8.54
N PHE A 70 13.05 6.89 9.56
CA PHE A 70 12.61 5.70 10.29
C PHE A 70 11.08 5.65 10.32
N VAL A 71 10.51 4.50 9.94
CA VAL A 71 9.06 4.28 9.87
C VAL A 71 8.57 3.71 11.19
N ILE A 72 7.84 4.51 11.96
CA ILE A 72 7.47 4.19 13.34
C ILE A 72 6.03 3.68 13.43
N LEU A 73 5.84 2.48 13.98
CA LEU A 73 4.52 1.87 14.23
C LEU A 73 4.07 1.95 15.70
N GLY A 74 4.97 2.32 16.61
CA GLY A 74 4.65 2.36 18.02
C GLY A 74 5.61 3.25 18.80
N SER A 75 5.13 3.81 19.91
CA SER A 75 5.93 4.66 20.81
C SER A 75 5.49 4.42 22.23
N PHE A 76 6.39 3.91 23.07
CA PHE A 76 6.05 3.45 24.41
C PHE A 76 6.98 4.06 25.47
N ILE A 77 6.43 4.48 26.60
CA ILE A 77 7.25 4.89 27.75
C ILE A 77 7.94 3.66 28.36
N GLN A 78 7.18 2.58 28.57
CA GLN A 78 7.70 1.34 29.15
C GLN A 78 8.33 0.46 28.06
N ARG A 79 9.62 0.15 28.23
CA ARG A 79 10.37 -0.74 27.35
C ARG A 79 9.68 -2.09 27.10
N SER A 80 9.13 -2.71 28.14
CA SER A 80 8.46 -4.01 28.03
C SER A 80 7.20 -4.00 27.18
N ASN A 81 6.55 -2.83 27.00
CA ASN A 81 5.46 -2.69 26.03
C ASN A 81 6.01 -2.67 24.59
N ALA A 82 7.13 -1.96 24.37
CA ALA A 82 7.79 -1.95 23.07
C ALA A 82 8.27 -3.35 22.67
N GLU A 83 8.87 -4.11 23.59
CA GLU A 83 9.34 -5.49 23.35
C GLU A 83 8.17 -6.43 22.96
N ARG A 84 7.06 -6.39 23.71
CA ARG A 84 5.86 -7.18 23.35
C ARG A 84 5.29 -6.78 21.99
N PHE A 85 5.35 -5.49 21.66
CA PHE A 85 4.92 -5.03 20.34
C PHE A 85 5.85 -5.50 19.23
N MET A 86 7.17 -5.53 19.46
CA MET A 86 8.12 -6.13 18.51
C MET A 86 7.78 -7.60 18.23
N ASP A 87 7.42 -8.38 19.25
CA ASP A 87 7.05 -9.79 19.06
C ASP A 87 5.80 -9.94 18.19
N THR A 88 4.82 -9.06 18.39
CA THR A 88 3.62 -9.00 17.54
C THR A 88 3.99 -8.69 16.09
N LEU A 89 4.83 -7.68 15.87
CA LEU A 89 5.29 -7.29 14.54
C LEU A 89 6.14 -8.37 13.85
N ARG A 90 7.00 -9.07 14.60
CA ARG A 90 7.77 -10.21 14.08
C ARG A 90 6.87 -11.35 13.63
N ALA A 91 5.80 -11.65 14.37
CA ALA A 91 4.82 -12.66 13.98
C ALA A 91 4.08 -12.31 12.68
N GLN A 92 4.00 -11.01 12.35
CA GLN A 92 3.46 -10.49 11.09
C GLN A 92 4.51 -10.36 9.98
N GLY A 93 5.77 -10.73 10.23
CA GLY A 93 6.84 -10.71 9.24
C GLY A 93 7.63 -9.40 9.14
N PHE A 94 7.43 -8.45 10.06
CA PHE A 94 8.27 -7.27 10.15
C PHE A 94 9.61 -7.57 10.85
N THR A 95 10.59 -6.70 10.65
CA THR A 95 11.90 -6.71 11.33
C THR A 95 12.04 -5.46 12.21
N PRO A 96 11.37 -5.41 13.38
CA PRO A 96 11.33 -4.20 14.19
C PRO A 96 12.65 -3.95 14.95
N THR A 97 12.94 -2.67 15.18
CA THR A 97 14.06 -2.14 15.98
C THR A 97 13.52 -1.11 16.98
N ILE A 98 14.09 -1.06 18.19
CA ILE A 98 13.77 -0.02 19.18
C ILE A 98 14.78 1.12 19.08
N LEU A 99 14.25 2.35 18.98
CA LEU A 99 14.99 3.60 19.11
C LEU A 99 14.58 4.28 20.42
N ILE A 100 15.54 4.69 21.23
CA ILE A 100 15.33 5.43 22.47
C ILE A 100 15.42 6.92 22.14
N SER A 101 14.28 7.60 22.09
CA SER A 101 14.21 9.04 21.83
C SER A 101 14.85 9.87 22.95
N GLU A 102 15.20 11.12 22.64
CA GLU A 102 15.71 12.08 23.63
C GLU A 102 14.72 12.43 24.76
N THR A 103 13.44 12.08 24.60
CA THR A 103 12.39 12.26 25.62
C THR A 103 12.09 10.98 26.42
N GLY A 104 12.84 9.89 26.18
CA GLY A 104 12.72 8.64 26.91
C GLY A 104 11.66 7.67 26.38
N PHE A 105 10.99 8.00 25.27
CA PHE A 105 10.13 7.03 24.57
C PHE A 105 10.95 6.00 23.81
N HIS A 106 10.48 4.75 23.85
CA HIS A 106 10.92 3.62 23.06
C HIS A 106 10.08 3.58 21.78
N ARG A 107 10.64 4.08 20.68
CA ARG A 107 10.05 4.13 19.34
C ARG A 107 10.30 2.79 18.66
N VAL A 108 9.25 2.12 18.19
CA VAL A 108 9.38 0.86 17.44
C VAL A 108 9.36 1.19 15.94
N SER A 109 10.54 1.13 15.33
CA SER A 109 10.73 1.29 13.89
C SER A 109 10.64 -0.06 13.20
N VAL A 110 10.00 -0.15 12.03
CA VAL A 110 9.98 -1.38 11.22
C VAL A 110 10.88 -1.32 9.99
N HIS A 111 11.20 -0.12 9.51
CA HIS A 111 12.03 0.10 8.34
C HIS A 111 12.78 1.43 8.51
N SER A 112 13.97 1.51 7.93
CA SER A 112 14.78 2.73 7.92
C SER A 112 15.41 2.95 6.55
N TYR A 113 15.55 4.20 6.13
CA TYR A 113 16.01 4.58 4.80
C TYR A 113 16.94 5.79 4.83
N ASN A 114 17.72 5.95 3.75
CA ASN A 114 18.50 7.16 3.49
C ASN A 114 17.73 8.21 2.67
N GLU A 115 16.63 7.82 2.03
CA GLU A 115 15.83 8.70 1.18
C GLU A 115 14.40 8.84 1.70
N GLU A 116 13.95 10.10 1.84
CA GLU A 116 12.64 10.43 2.38
C GLU A 116 11.50 9.91 1.51
N THR A 117 11.63 9.99 0.18
CA THR A 117 10.62 9.54 -0.78
C THR A 117 10.27 8.07 -0.58
N ILE A 118 11.29 7.22 -0.40
CA ILE A 118 11.13 5.79 -0.16
C ILE A 118 10.47 5.55 1.20
N ALA A 119 10.89 6.28 2.23
CA ALA A 119 10.31 6.15 3.56
C ALA A 119 8.82 6.53 3.58
N ARG A 120 8.44 7.63 2.90
CA ARG A 120 7.04 8.04 2.74
C ARG A 120 6.22 7.04 1.95
N ALA A 121 6.78 6.45 0.89
CA ALA A 121 6.12 5.38 0.15
C ALA A 121 5.87 4.16 1.06
N ARG A 122 6.81 3.82 1.94
CA ARG A 122 6.63 2.74 2.91
C ARG A 122 5.54 3.04 3.93
N VAL A 123 5.46 4.28 4.44
CA VAL A 123 4.38 4.72 5.34
C VAL A 123 3.02 4.50 4.68
N ARG A 124 2.83 4.98 3.44
CA ARG A 124 1.57 4.81 2.70
C ARG A 124 1.23 3.33 2.48
N TYR A 125 2.21 2.55 2.02
CA TYR A 125 2.04 1.11 1.86
C TYR A 125 1.56 0.44 3.16
N ILE A 126 2.12 0.81 4.32
CA ILE A 126 1.68 0.25 5.59
C ILE A 126 0.23 0.64 5.90
N ARG A 127 -0.16 1.91 5.71
CA ARG A 127 -1.55 2.35 5.92
C ARG A 127 -2.55 1.60 5.04
N ASP A 128 -2.19 1.37 3.78
CA ASP A 128 -3.06 0.71 2.80
C ASP A 128 -3.21 -0.80 3.07
N ASN A 129 -2.17 -1.46 3.58
CA ASN A 129 -2.12 -2.92 3.69
C ASN A 129 -2.30 -3.44 5.13
N PHE A 130 -2.13 -2.58 6.14
CA PHE A 130 -2.25 -2.90 7.56
C PHE A 130 -3.09 -1.82 8.27
N PRO A 131 -4.43 -1.84 8.14
CA PRO A 131 -5.30 -0.79 8.67
C PRO A 131 -5.18 -0.58 10.19
N GLU A 132 -4.78 -1.60 10.94
CA GLU A 132 -4.48 -1.50 12.38
C GLU A 132 -3.31 -0.55 12.69
N TYR A 133 -2.45 -0.25 11.70
CA TYR A 133 -1.31 0.65 11.81
C TYR A 133 -1.48 1.95 11.02
N HIS A 134 -2.72 2.43 10.86
CA HIS A 134 -3.01 3.70 10.18
C HIS A 134 -2.28 4.91 10.80
N ASP A 135 -1.94 4.83 12.09
CA ASP A 135 -1.20 5.87 12.83
C ASP A 135 0.32 5.85 12.60
N VAL A 136 0.82 5.00 11.69
CA VAL A 136 2.21 4.99 11.23
C VAL A 136 2.66 6.39 10.81
N TRP A 137 3.87 6.74 11.24
CA TRP A 137 4.44 8.07 11.04
C TRP A 137 5.95 7.99 10.79
N LEU A 138 6.52 9.11 10.35
CA LEU A 138 7.92 9.19 9.93
C LEU A 138 8.77 9.93 10.96
N LEU A 139 9.83 9.29 11.44
CA LEU A 139 10.86 9.90 12.27
C LEU A 139 12.07 10.27 11.41
N ILE A 140 12.52 11.51 11.49
CA ILE A 140 13.77 11.99 10.90
C ILE A 140 14.82 12.09 12.00
N ARG A 141 15.97 11.48 11.77
CA ARG A 141 17.13 11.61 12.64
C ARG A 141 17.65 13.04 12.58
N LYS A 142 17.61 13.71 13.72
CA LYS A 142 18.25 15.01 13.91
C LYS A 142 19.77 14.84 14.06
N GLN A 143 20.54 15.65 13.33
CA GLN A 143 22.00 15.73 13.46
C GLN A 143 22.43 16.36 14.79
#